data_AF-A0A7W1C6L9-F1
#
_entry.id   AF-A0A7W1C6L9-F1
#
_cell.length_a   1.000
_cell.length_b   1.000
_cell.length_c   1.000
_cell.angle_alpha   90.00
_cell.angle_beta   90.00
_cell.angle_gamma   90.00
#
_symmetry.space_group_name_H-M   'P 1'
#
loop_
_entity.id
_entity.type
_entity.pdbx_description
1 polymer ?
#
loop_
_entity_poly.entity_id
_entity_poly.type
_entity_poly.pdbx_seq_one_letter_code
_entity_poly.pdbx_strand_id
1 'polypeptide(L)'
;MAIRYLDGSRLRRSAAAAARWVGQRQENLNGINVFPVPDGDTGTNLAATLVSAVERAQRVRARGLGAVSRALADGALFGACGNSGAILAQFFEGFAGAVEG
;
A
#
# COMPACT_ATOMS: atom_id res chain seq x y z
N MET A 1 3.52 -10.05 21.83
CA MET A 1 2.46 -11.01 21.43
C MET A 1 2.66 -11.32 19.95
N ALA A 2 2.84 -12.58 19.55
CA ALA A 2 3.07 -12.95 18.14
C ALA A 2 1.76 -12.94 17.32
N ILE A 3 1.81 -12.43 16.08
CA ILE A 3 0.67 -12.49 15.15
C ILE A 3 0.62 -13.90 14.55
N ARG A 4 -0.54 -14.58 14.65
CA ARG A 4 -0.72 -15.97 14.18
C ARG A 4 -1.62 -16.12 12.95
N TYR A 5 -2.34 -15.07 12.58
CA TYR A 5 -3.27 -15.09 11.44
C TYR A 5 -3.44 -13.68 10.85
N LEU A 6 -3.88 -13.65 9.60
CA LEU A 6 -4.21 -12.42 8.87
C LEU A 6 -5.60 -12.57 8.25
N ASP A 7 -6.55 -11.77 8.73
CA ASP A 7 -7.87 -11.59 8.11
C ASP A 7 -7.95 -10.21 7.44
N GLY A 8 -9.03 -9.93 6.71
CA GLY A 8 -9.21 -8.64 6.04
C GLY A 8 -9.24 -7.45 7.02
N SER A 9 -9.71 -7.66 8.26
CA SER A 9 -9.74 -6.59 9.27
C SER A 9 -8.35 -6.23 9.78
N ARG A 10 -7.49 -7.23 10.01
CA ARG A 10 -6.09 -7.07 10.36
C ARG A 10 -5.33 -6.45 9.20
N LEU A 11 -5.52 -6.95 7.98
CA LEU A 11 -4.87 -6.41 6.79
C LEU A 11 -5.18 -4.92 6.61
N ARG A 12 -6.44 -4.51 6.76
CA ARG A 12 -6.84 -3.08 6.69
C ARG A 12 -6.15 -2.22 7.73
N ARG A 13 -6.05 -2.71 8.98
CA ARG A 13 -5.34 -2.00 10.05
C ARG A 13 -3.84 -1.93 9.78
N SER A 14 -3.25 -3.01 9.27
CA SER A 14 -1.85 -3.06 8.87
C SER A 14 -1.55 -2.07 7.75
N ALA A 15 -2.38 -2.04 6.70
CA ALA A 15 -2.25 -1.09 5.59
C ALA A 15 -2.40 0.37 6.06
N ALA A 16 -3.39 0.66 6.92
CA ALA A 16 -3.55 1.99 7.50
C ALA A 16 -2.35 2.40 8.38
N ALA A 17 -1.77 1.45 9.12
CA ALA A 17 -0.55 1.69 9.89
C ALA A 17 0.66 1.94 8.97
N ALA A 18 0.79 1.17 7.89
CA ALA A 18 1.84 1.35 6.89
C ALA A 18 1.74 2.74 6.23
N ALA A 19 0.55 3.16 5.80
CA ALA A 19 0.33 4.49 5.23
C ALA A 19 0.76 5.62 6.18
N ARG A 20 0.40 5.53 7.48
CA ARG A 20 0.87 6.50 8.48
C ARG A 20 2.39 6.47 8.65
N TRP A 21 2.98 5.28 8.70
CA TRP A 21 4.41 5.10 8.95
C TRP A 21 5.27 5.60 7.78
N VAL A 22 4.81 5.35 6.55
CA VAL A 22 5.41 5.88 5.31
C VAL A 22 5.24 7.40 5.24
N GLY A 23 4.04 7.93 5.52
CA GLY A 23 3.82 9.38 5.57
C GLY A 23 4.73 10.10 6.58
N GLN A 24 4.95 9.52 7.77
CA GLN A 24 5.88 10.07 8.76
C GLN A 24 7.35 10.04 8.32
N ARG A 25 7.70 9.18 7.37
CA ARG A 25 9.06 9.00 6.84
C ARG A 25 9.19 9.49 5.40
N GLN A 26 8.20 10.22 4.90
CA GLN A 26 8.14 10.65 3.50
C GLN A 26 9.44 11.34 3.06
N GLU A 27 9.91 12.33 3.82
CA GLU A 27 11.13 13.07 3.49
C GLU A 27 12.40 12.20 3.56
N ASN A 28 12.46 11.26 4.52
CA ASN A 28 13.55 10.31 4.57
C ASN A 28 13.56 9.39 3.34
N LEU A 29 12.38 8.92 2.92
CA LEU A 29 12.20 8.09 1.73
C LEU A 29 12.46 8.88 0.43
N ASN A 30 12.12 10.16 0.37
CA ASN A 30 12.46 11.04 -0.74
C ASN A 30 13.99 11.14 -0.91
N GLY A 31 14.74 11.12 0.19
CA GLY A 31 16.21 11.19 0.19
C GLY A 31 16.96 9.88 -0.10
N ILE A 32 16.29 8.73 -0.21
CA ILE A 32 17.00 7.45 -0.47
C ILE A 32 17.33 7.25 -1.95
N ASN A 33 16.55 7.84 -2.86
CA ASN A 33 16.75 7.66 -4.29
C ASN A 33 17.83 8.63 -4.80
N VAL A 34 19.02 8.09 -5.11
CA VAL A 34 20.22 8.89 -5.43
C VAL A 34 20.80 8.58 -6.81
N PHE A 35 20.10 7.83 -7.68
CA PHE A 35 20.62 7.43 -9.00
C PHE A 35 19.57 7.53 -10.12
N PRO A 36 19.91 7.98 -11.35
CA PRO A 36 21.11 8.75 -11.71
C PRO A 36 21.03 10.22 -11.28
N VAL A 37 19.81 10.73 -11.04
CA VAL A 37 19.50 12.06 -10.49
C VAL A 37 18.43 11.87 -9.41
N PRO A 38 18.53 12.52 -8.24
CA PRO A 38 17.49 12.42 -7.21
C PRO A 38 16.22 13.14 -7.66
N ASP A 39 15.18 12.38 -8.00
CA ASP A 39 13.84 12.95 -8.29
C ASP A 39 13.13 13.44 -7.01
N GLY A 40 13.62 13.03 -5.83
CA GLY A 40 13.18 13.54 -4.54
C GLY A 40 11.72 13.23 -4.19
N ASP A 41 11.09 12.27 -4.87
CA ASP A 41 9.65 12.02 -4.81
C ASP A 41 9.27 10.60 -4.38
N THR A 42 10.23 9.74 -4.06
CA THR A 42 9.99 8.32 -3.76
C THR A 42 9.04 8.13 -2.58
N GLY A 43 9.25 8.85 -1.48
CA GLY A 43 8.37 8.82 -0.33
C GLY A 43 6.99 9.42 -0.65
N THR A 44 6.95 10.52 -1.37
CA THR A 44 5.71 11.19 -1.79
C THR A 44 4.83 10.24 -2.62
N ASN A 45 5.44 9.58 -3.60
CA ASN A 45 4.79 8.60 -4.47
C ASN A 45 4.24 7.41 -3.67
N LEU A 46 5.05 6.82 -2.77
CA LEU A 46 4.61 5.72 -1.91
C LEU A 46 3.47 6.13 -0.96
N ALA A 47 3.56 7.31 -0.37
CA ALA A 47 2.55 7.82 0.55
C ALA A 47 1.20 8.03 -0.16
N ALA A 48 1.20 8.71 -1.31
CA ALA A 48 0.00 8.96 -2.11
C ALA A 48 -0.68 7.63 -2.53
N THR A 49 0.10 6.68 -3.03
CA THR A 49 -0.42 5.36 -3.45
C THR A 49 -0.99 4.57 -2.28
N LEU A 50 -0.31 4.57 -1.11
CA LEU A 50 -0.83 3.89 0.09
C LEU A 50 -2.12 4.53 0.62
N VAL A 51 -2.24 5.86 0.57
CA VAL A 51 -3.46 6.55 0.98
C VAL A 51 -4.64 6.09 0.12
N SER A 52 -4.48 6.10 -1.22
CA SER A 52 -5.52 5.61 -2.14
C SER A 52 -5.90 4.14 -1.88
N ALA A 53 -4.90 3.27 -1.69
CA ALA A 53 -5.12 1.86 -1.36
C ALA A 53 -5.95 1.70 -0.07
N VAL A 54 -5.56 2.40 0.99
CA VAL A 54 -6.21 2.32 2.30
C VAL A 54 -7.63 2.88 2.25
N GLU A 55 -7.85 4.01 1.59
CA GLU A 55 -9.19 4.59 1.42
C GLU A 55 -10.15 3.62 0.75
N ARG A 56 -9.69 2.95 -0.34
CA ARG A 56 -10.52 1.98 -1.04
C ARG A 56 -10.80 0.74 -0.19
N ALA A 57 -9.79 0.22 0.50
CA ALA A 57 -9.95 -0.92 1.43
C ALA A 57 -10.87 -0.60 2.61
N GLN A 58 -10.90 0.65 3.08
CA GLN A 58 -11.79 1.10 4.15
C GLN A 58 -13.27 1.12 3.75
N ARG A 59 -13.57 1.41 2.48
CA ARG A 59 -14.95 1.42 1.95
C ARG A 59 -15.57 0.03 1.83
N VAL A 60 -14.76 -1.03 1.80
CA VAL A 60 -15.25 -2.41 1.74
C VAL A 60 -15.79 -2.87 3.09
N ARG A 61 -17.05 -3.35 3.11
CA ARG A 61 -17.69 -3.89 4.33
C ARG A 61 -17.29 -5.34 4.66
N ALA A 62 -16.76 -6.06 3.68
CA ALA A 62 -16.31 -7.44 3.86
C ALA A 62 -15.13 -7.54 4.84
N ARG A 63 -15.05 -8.68 5.54
CA ARG A 63 -13.96 -9.01 6.47
C ARG A 63 -13.00 -10.09 5.93
N GLY A 64 -13.33 -10.68 4.79
CA GLY A 64 -12.52 -11.70 4.13
C GLY A 64 -11.19 -11.15 3.62
N LEU A 65 -10.15 -11.98 3.65
CA LEU A 65 -8.81 -11.59 3.22
C LEU A 65 -8.79 -11.25 1.73
N GLY A 66 -9.37 -12.08 0.87
CA GLY A 66 -9.43 -11.84 -0.59
C GLY A 66 -10.09 -10.51 -0.94
N ALA A 67 -11.30 -10.25 -0.43
CA ALA A 67 -12.03 -9.01 -0.73
C ALA A 67 -11.28 -7.74 -0.29
N VAL A 68 -10.60 -7.76 0.86
CA VAL A 68 -9.81 -6.60 1.31
C VAL A 68 -8.50 -6.47 0.52
N SER A 69 -7.86 -7.58 0.18
CA SER A 69 -6.61 -7.59 -0.60
C SER A 69 -6.85 -7.07 -2.02
N ARG A 70 -7.94 -7.50 -2.67
CA ARG A 70 -8.39 -6.97 -3.97
C ARG A 70 -8.67 -5.46 -3.91
N ALA A 71 -9.31 -4.99 -2.85
CA ALA A 71 -9.59 -3.57 -2.69
C ALA A 71 -8.32 -2.71 -2.45
N LEU A 72 -7.34 -3.25 -1.73
CA LEU A 72 -6.01 -2.62 -1.60
C LEU A 72 -5.30 -2.55 -2.95
N ALA A 73 -5.31 -3.66 -3.69
CA ALA A 73 -4.71 -3.74 -5.03
C ALA A 73 -5.33 -2.73 -5.99
N ASP A 74 -6.66 -2.71 -6.10
CA ASP A 74 -7.38 -1.71 -6.92
C ASP A 74 -7.01 -0.27 -6.53
N GLY A 75 -7.01 0.03 -5.22
CA GLY A 75 -6.77 1.39 -4.75
C GLY A 75 -5.34 1.83 -4.99
N ALA A 76 -4.38 0.92 -4.83
CA ALA A 76 -2.99 1.16 -5.18
C ALA A 76 -2.81 1.31 -6.69
N LEU A 77 -3.48 0.49 -7.51
CA LEU A 77 -3.40 0.55 -8.97
C LEU A 77 -3.95 1.86 -9.53
N PHE A 78 -5.15 2.26 -9.11
CA PHE A 78 -5.78 3.51 -9.58
C PHE A 78 -5.17 4.77 -8.95
N GLY A 79 -4.51 4.64 -7.80
CA GLY A 79 -3.82 5.73 -7.11
C GLY A 79 -2.30 5.67 -7.25
N ALA A 80 -1.79 4.88 -8.19
CA ALA A 80 -0.36 4.74 -8.39
C ALA A 80 0.24 6.08 -8.84
N CYS A 81 1.23 6.57 -8.10
CA CYS A 81 1.96 7.79 -8.43
C CYS A 81 3.43 7.46 -8.66
N GLY A 82 3.95 7.82 -9.83
CA GLY A 82 5.34 7.57 -10.20
C GLY A 82 5.74 6.09 -10.20
N ASN A 83 7.06 5.84 -10.31
CA ASN A 83 7.60 4.49 -10.43
C ASN A 83 7.43 3.68 -9.13
N SER A 84 7.72 4.30 -7.98
CA SER A 84 7.62 3.66 -6.67
C SER A 84 6.16 3.27 -6.35
N GLY A 85 5.20 4.12 -6.72
CA GLY A 85 3.77 3.81 -6.59
C GLY A 85 3.33 2.66 -7.51
N ALA A 86 3.80 2.65 -8.76
CA ALA A 86 3.51 1.56 -9.70
C ALA A 86 4.04 0.21 -9.21
N ILE A 87 5.28 0.14 -8.70
CA ILE A 87 5.86 -1.07 -8.13
C ILE A 87 5.04 -1.55 -6.92
N LEU A 88 4.65 -0.64 -6.04
CA LEU A 88 3.82 -0.97 -4.89
C LEU A 88 2.44 -1.49 -5.30
N ALA A 89 1.83 -0.91 -6.33
CA ALA A 89 0.57 -1.39 -6.88
C ALA A 89 0.71 -2.82 -7.42
N GLN A 90 1.76 -3.12 -8.17
CA GLN A 90 2.04 -4.47 -8.68
C GLN A 90 2.26 -5.48 -7.55
N PHE A 91 2.93 -5.07 -6.46
CA PHE A 91 3.05 -5.90 -5.27
C PHE A 91 1.68 -6.28 -4.70
N PHE A 92 0.76 -5.30 -4.56
CA PHE A 92 -0.58 -5.60 -4.06
C PHE A 92 -1.42 -6.43 -5.03
N GLU A 93 -1.27 -6.22 -6.34
CA GLU A 93 -1.91 -7.08 -7.36
C GLU A 93 -1.47 -8.54 -7.21
N GLY A 94 -0.16 -8.78 -7.14
CA GLY A 94 0.38 -10.14 -6.94
C GLY A 94 -0.07 -10.75 -5.61
N PHE A 95 -0.08 -9.97 -4.53
CA PHE A 95 -0.57 -10.42 -3.23
C PHE A 95 -2.07 -10.78 -3.28
N ALA A 96 -2.90 -9.92 -3.89
CA ALA A 96 -4.34 -10.15 -4.01
C ALA A 96 -4.63 -11.42 -4.82
N GLY A 97 -3.96 -11.63 -5.95
CA GLY A 97 -4.12 -12.85 -6.75
C GLY A 97 -3.69 -14.13 -6.02
N ALA A 98 -2.69 -14.06 -5.13
CA ALA A 98 -2.25 -15.21 -4.34
C ALA A 98 -3.18 -15.57 -3.17
N VAL A 99 -3.97 -14.60 -2.67
CA VAL A 99 -4.91 -14.79 -1.55
C VAL A 99 -6.37 -14.76 -1.99
N GLU A 100 -6.60 -14.75 -3.30
CA GLU A 100 -7.90 -15.05 -3.89
C GLU A 100 -8.24 -16.50 -3.57
N GLY A 101 -9.21 -16.66 -2.66
CA GLY A 101 -9.93 -17.88 -2.35
C GLY A 101 -11.41 -17.60 -2.43
#